data_AF-A0A949XUM0-F1
#
_entry.id   AF-A0A949XUM0-F1
#
_cell.length_a   1.000
_cell.length_b   1.000
_cell.length_c   1.000
_cell.angle_alpha   90.00
_cell.angle_beta   90.00
_cell.angle_gamma   90.00
#
_symmetry.space_group_name_H-M   'P 1'
#
loop_
_entity.id
_entity.type
_entity.pdbx_description
1 polymer ?
#
loop_
_entity_poly.entity_id
_entity_poly.type
_entity_poly.pdbx_seq_one_letter_code
_entity_poly.pdbx_strand_id
1 'polypeptide(L)'
;MAKVAGDDPILAAELARRTAPPSPPEPPPATVPTAELVTALPGRHDLIMAAARRLCEETGDFKVTSQRTFEKMAESVATRSVPAAVLLSCWRQAMGPTAEHKGKVLVAAWKRSVAEVPPRC
;
A
#
# COMPACT_ATOMS: atom_id res chain seq x y z
N MET A 1 -56.02 -5.16 10.31
CA MET A 1 -55.27 -5.52 9.09
C MET A 1 -54.02 -4.65 9.05
N ALA A 2 -52.85 -5.23 9.31
CA ALA A 2 -51.58 -4.49 9.31
C ALA A 2 -51.12 -4.28 7.85
N LYS A 3 -50.93 -3.02 7.46
CA LYS A 3 -50.47 -2.63 6.13
C LYS A 3 -48.99 -3.05 6.01
N VAL A 4 -48.70 -3.90 5.04
CA VAL A 4 -47.35 -4.39 4.73
C VAL A 4 -46.44 -3.19 4.49
N ALA A 5 -45.33 -3.15 5.23
CA ALA A 5 -44.20 -2.26 5.02
C ALA A 5 -43.53 -2.60 3.68
N GLY A 6 -44.15 -2.19 2.57
CA GLY A 6 -43.49 -2.07 1.29
C GLY A 6 -42.91 -0.67 1.19
N ASP A 7 -41.65 -0.55 0.82
CA ASP A 7 -40.90 0.70 0.59
C ASP A 7 -40.22 1.36 1.81
N ASP A 8 -39.66 0.57 2.74
CA ASP A 8 -38.57 1.10 3.58
C ASP A 8 -37.21 0.91 2.86
N PRO A 9 -36.59 1.99 2.35
CA PRO A 9 -35.32 1.90 1.63
C PRO A 9 -34.16 1.44 2.52
N ILE A 10 -34.25 1.62 3.84
CA ILE A 10 -33.26 1.11 4.80
C ILE A 10 -33.40 -0.41 4.87
N LEU A 11 -34.62 -0.91 4.93
CA LEU A 11 -34.92 -2.35 5.00
C LEU A 11 -34.56 -3.06 3.69
N ALA A 12 -34.78 -2.41 2.55
CA ALA A 12 -34.33 -2.90 1.24
C ALA A 12 -32.80 -2.91 1.10
N ALA A 13 -32.11 -1.85 1.53
CA ALA A 13 -30.64 -1.79 1.53
C ALA A 13 -30.03 -2.83 2.48
N GLU A 14 -30.67 -3.05 3.64
CA GLU A 14 -30.20 -4.00 4.62
C GLU A 14 -30.48 -5.46 4.22
N LEU A 15 -31.63 -5.72 3.58
CA LEU A 15 -31.89 -7.00 2.94
C LEU A 15 -30.86 -7.26 1.84
N ALA A 16 -30.60 -6.29 0.97
CA ALA A 16 -29.60 -6.40 -0.10
C ALA A 16 -28.19 -6.68 0.45
N ARG A 17 -27.78 -6.03 1.54
CA ARG A 17 -26.50 -6.31 2.21
C ARG A 17 -26.44 -7.72 2.79
N ARG A 18 -27.54 -8.21 3.38
CA ARG A 18 -27.58 -9.54 4.01
C ARG A 18 -27.72 -10.69 3.01
N THR A 19 -28.34 -10.43 1.86
CA THR A 19 -28.48 -11.41 0.78
C THR A 19 -27.37 -11.32 -0.25
N ALA A 20 -26.48 -10.34 -0.15
CA ALA A 20 -25.31 -10.26 -1.02
C ALA A 20 -24.43 -11.49 -0.79
N PRO A 21 -23.95 -12.14 -1.87
CA PRO A 21 -22.93 -13.16 -1.74
C PRO A 21 -21.70 -12.57 -1.03
N PRO A 22 -20.95 -13.38 -0.26
CA PRO A 22 -19.73 -12.90 0.36
C PRO A 22 -18.80 -12.34 -0.71
N SER A 23 -18.15 -11.21 -0.41
CA SER A 23 -17.15 -10.65 -1.31
C SER A 23 -16.11 -11.72 -1.66
N PRO A 24 -15.67 -11.80 -2.92
CA PRO A 24 -14.60 -12.71 -3.29
C PRO A 24 -13.38 -12.41 -2.41
N PRO A 25 -12.62 -13.45 -2.00
CA PRO A 25 -11.44 -13.27 -1.17
C PRO A 25 -10.45 -12.33 -1.88
N GLU A 26 -9.87 -11.40 -1.11
CA GLU A 26 -8.80 -10.54 -1.63
C GLU A 26 -7.65 -11.42 -2.14
N PRO A 27 -7.05 -11.09 -3.30
CA PRO A 27 -5.89 -11.81 -3.79
C PRO A 27 -4.73 -11.70 -2.78
N PRO A 28 -3.89 -12.74 -2.65
CA PRO A 28 -2.75 -12.67 -1.74
C PRO A 28 -1.84 -11.50 -2.16
N PRO A 29 -1.31 -10.71 -1.21
CA PRO A 29 -0.47 -9.53 -1.53
C PRO A 29 0.72 -9.85 -2.45
N ALA A 30 1.21 -11.10 -2.44
CA ALA A 30 2.31 -11.56 -3.29
C ALA A 30 2.00 -11.52 -4.80
N THR A 31 0.73 -11.59 -5.20
CA THR A 31 0.33 -11.57 -6.62
C THR A 31 0.04 -10.16 -7.12
N VAL A 32 0.06 -9.15 -6.24
CA VAL A 32 -0.25 -7.75 -6.57
C VAL A 32 1.01 -7.05 -7.10
N PRO A 33 0.94 -6.31 -8.22
CA PRO A 33 2.05 -5.48 -8.69
C PRO A 33 2.51 -4.47 -7.65
N THR A 34 3.81 -4.20 -7.57
CA THR A 34 4.39 -3.28 -6.57
C THR A 34 3.74 -1.90 -6.58
N ALA A 35 3.43 -1.38 -7.76
CA ALA A 35 2.78 -0.08 -7.88
C ALA A 35 1.39 -0.06 -7.23
N GLU A 36 0.61 -1.12 -7.42
CA GLU A 36 -0.72 -1.28 -6.82
C GLU A 36 -0.62 -1.50 -5.30
N LEU A 37 0.32 -2.35 -4.88
CA LEU A 37 0.59 -2.61 -3.47
C LEU A 37 0.96 -1.33 -2.71
N VAL A 38 1.83 -0.49 -3.27
CA VAL A 38 2.22 0.79 -2.66
C VAL A 38 1.05 1.79 -2.69
N THR A 39 0.22 1.80 -3.73
CA THR A 39 -0.97 2.67 -3.81
C THR A 39 -2.01 2.30 -2.76
N ALA A 40 -2.12 1.02 -2.41
CA ALA A 40 -3.04 0.52 -1.38
C ALA A 40 -2.55 0.73 0.07
N LEU A 41 -1.27 1.04 0.29
CA LEU A 41 -0.68 1.18 1.63
C LEU A 41 -1.37 2.20 2.55
N PRO A 42 -1.80 3.41 2.11
CA PRO A 42 -2.32 4.43 3.03
C PRO A 42 -3.50 3.95 3.88
N GLY A 43 -3.29 3.74 5.18
CA GLY A 43 -4.27 3.19 6.12
C GLY A 43 -4.29 1.65 6.23
N ARG A 44 -3.57 0.91 5.38
CA ARG A 44 -3.45 -0.56 5.41
C ARG A 44 -2.14 -1.01 6.04
N HIS A 45 -2.08 -1.02 7.38
CA HIS A 45 -0.88 -1.41 8.14
C HIS A 45 -0.51 -2.89 7.98
N ASP A 46 -1.51 -3.73 7.69
CA ASP A 46 -1.34 -5.15 7.40
C ASP A 46 -0.50 -5.42 6.15
N LEU A 47 -0.43 -4.46 5.22
CA LEU A 47 0.34 -4.58 3.98
C LEU A 47 1.82 -4.18 4.12
N ILE A 48 2.27 -3.66 5.28
CA ILE A 48 3.64 -3.16 5.48
C ILE A 48 4.67 -4.24 5.17
N MET A 49 4.50 -5.43 5.75
CA MET A 49 5.46 -6.54 5.56
C MET A 49 5.46 -7.05 4.11
N ALA A 50 4.29 -7.09 3.47
CA ALA A 50 4.17 -7.49 2.08
C ALA A 50 4.88 -6.49 1.16
N ALA A 51 4.67 -5.19 1.37
CA ALA A 51 5.32 -4.14 0.60
C ALA A 51 6.84 -4.14 0.79
N ALA A 52 7.32 -4.26 2.04
CA ALA A 52 8.75 -4.32 2.32
C ALA A 52 9.43 -5.52 1.66
N ARG A 53 8.81 -6.70 1.76
CA ARG A 53 9.31 -7.92 1.10
C ARG A 53 9.36 -7.76 -0.41
N ARG A 54 8.33 -7.18 -1.01
CA ARG A 54 8.28 -6.94 -2.45
C ARG A 54 9.38 -5.99 -2.90
N LEU A 55 9.67 -4.95 -2.12
CA LEU A 55 10.78 -4.03 -2.39
C LEU A 55 12.15 -4.74 -2.28
N CYS A 56 12.36 -5.63 -1.32
CA CYS A 56 13.56 -6.48 -1.26
C CYS A 56 13.71 -7.32 -2.54
N GLU A 57 12.64 -7.98 -2.96
CA GLU A 57 12.63 -8.85 -4.14
C GLU A 57 12.98 -8.10 -5.42
N GLU A 58 12.37 -6.93 -5.66
CA GLU A 58 12.60 -6.17 -6.90
C GLU A 58 13.94 -5.43 -6.92
N THR A 59 14.45 -5.04 -5.75
CA THR A 59 15.78 -4.43 -5.64
C THR A 59 16.91 -5.45 -5.59
N GLY A 60 16.60 -6.73 -5.34
CA GLY A 60 17.58 -7.79 -5.10
C GLY A 60 18.35 -7.61 -3.78
N ASP A 61 17.85 -6.79 -2.85
CA ASP A 61 18.52 -6.49 -1.58
C ASP A 61 17.81 -7.16 -0.39
N PHE A 62 18.34 -8.31 0.02
CA PHE A 62 17.80 -9.13 1.10
C PHE A 62 18.52 -8.95 2.44
N LYS A 63 19.35 -7.91 2.59
CA LYS A 63 20.01 -7.64 3.87
C LYS A 63 18.96 -7.27 4.92
N VAL A 64 19.15 -7.76 6.15
CA VAL A 64 18.26 -7.46 7.29
C VAL A 64 18.10 -5.96 7.50
N THR A 65 19.18 -5.19 7.31
CA THR A 65 19.16 -3.72 7.41
C THR A 65 18.33 -3.08 6.31
N SER A 66 18.40 -3.59 5.08
CA SER A 66 17.60 -3.11 3.95
C SER A 66 16.13 -3.43 4.13
N GLN A 67 15.81 -4.64 4.59
CA GLN A 67 14.44 -5.03 4.93
C GLN A 67 13.82 -4.10 5.96
N ARG A 68 14.49 -3.87 7.10
CA ARG A 68 14.01 -2.92 8.13
C ARG A 68 13.83 -1.52 7.58
N THR A 69 14.69 -1.11 6.65
CA THR A 69 14.58 0.20 6.00
C THR A 69 13.32 0.27 5.13
N PHE A 70 13.05 -0.75 4.32
CA PHE A 70 11.84 -0.79 3.48
C PHE A 70 10.55 -0.93 4.30
N GLU A 71 10.58 -1.66 5.41
CA GLU A 71 9.49 -1.68 6.40
C GLU A 71 9.19 -0.26 6.90
N LYS A 72 10.21 0.52 7.28
CA LYS A 72 10.02 1.92 7.72
C LYS A 72 9.49 2.84 6.62
N MET A 73 9.88 2.63 5.37
CA MET A 73 9.29 3.36 4.24
C MET A 73 7.81 3.04 4.08
N ALA A 74 7.45 1.75 4.07
CA ALA A 74 6.08 1.30 3.95
C ALA A 74 5.21 1.76 5.14
N GLU A 75 5.74 1.71 6.36
CA GLU A 75 5.11 2.23 7.58
C GLU A 75 4.83 3.73 7.46
N SER A 76 5.78 4.52 6.94
CA SER A 76 5.60 5.97 6.74
C SER A 76 4.47 6.29 5.77
N VAL A 77 4.26 5.43 4.76
CA VAL A 77 3.14 5.56 3.83
C VAL A 77 1.83 5.07 4.47
N ALA A 78 1.86 3.95 5.18
CA ALA A 78 0.68 3.37 5.84
C ALA A 78 0.10 4.31 6.91
N THR A 79 0.96 4.94 7.70
CA THR A 79 0.61 5.97 8.69
C THR A 79 0.26 7.32 8.08
N ARG A 80 0.34 7.44 6.74
CA ARG A 80 0.08 8.66 5.96
C ARG A 80 1.03 9.82 6.27
N SER A 81 2.14 9.57 6.95
CA SER A 81 3.20 10.57 7.16
C SER A 81 3.85 11.00 5.85
N VAL A 82 3.97 10.06 4.90
CA VAL A 82 4.50 10.31 3.56
C VAL A 82 3.47 9.87 2.50
N PRO A 83 3.20 10.65 1.44
CA PRO A 83 2.31 10.21 0.37
C PRO A 83 2.85 8.97 -0.37
N ALA A 84 1.96 8.04 -0.74
CA ALA A 84 2.33 6.84 -1.53
C ALA A 84 3.04 7.19 -2.85
N ALA A 85 2.69 8.32 -3.46
CA ALA A 85 3.32 8.83 -4.69
C ALA A 85 4.84 9.06 -4.53
N VAL A 86 5.31 9.41 -3.33
CA VAL A 86 6.74 9.60 -3.05
C VAL A 86 7.46 8.25 -3.12
N LEU A 87 6.95 7.23 -2.44
CA LEU A 87 7.53 5.88 -2.47
C LEU A 87 7.51 5.29 -3.89
N LEU A 88 6.41 5.48 -4.63
CA LEU A 88 6.30 5.07 -6.03
C LEU A 88 7.34 5.75 -6.93
N SER A 89 7.57 7.05 -6.75
CA SER A 89 8.58 7.79 -7.51
C SER A 89 9.98 7.26 -7.22
N CYS A 90 10.31 7.02 -5.94
CA CYS A 90 11.60 6.47 -5.54
C CYS A 90 11.81 5.06 -6.10
N TRP A 91 10.77 4.23 -6.09
CA TRP A 91 10.78 2.91 -6.69
C TRP A 91 11.02 2.95 -8.20
N ARG A 92 10.33 3.83 -8.95
CA ARG A 92 10.56 3.99 -10.39
C ARG A 92 11.99 4.42 -10.71
N GLN A 93 12.56 5.33 -9.91
CA GLN A 93 13.97 5.73 -10.05
C GLN A 93 14.91 4.54 -9.85
N ALA A 94 14.65 3.71 -8.84
CA ALA A 94 15.44 2.52 -8.56
C ALA A 94 15.32 1.42 -9.63
N MET A 95 14.19 1.34 -10.34
CA MET A 95 13.99 0.39 -11.44
C MET A 95 14.49 0.91 -12.81
N GLY A 96 15.04 2.12 -12.86
CA GLY A 96 15.58 2.69 -14.08
C GLY A 96 16.76 1.90 -14.65
N PRO A 97 17.01 1.98 -15.98
CA PRO A 97 18.04 1.18 -16.65
C PRO A 97 19.47 1.51 -16.21
N THR A 98 19.68 2.67 -15.58
CA THR A 98 20.99 3.15 -15.10
C THR A 98 21.27 2.81 -13.63
N ALA A 99 20.32 2.18 -12.92
CA ALA A 99 20.46 1.88 -11.50
C ALA A 99 21.26 0.59 -11.26
N GLU A 100 22.58 0.71 -11.12
CA GLU A 100 23.47 -0.42 -10.81
C GLU A 100 23.18 -1.06 -9.44
N HIS A 101 22.77 -0.24 -8.46
CA HIS A 101 22.45 -0.68 -7.11
C HIS A 101 21.05 -0.24 -6.70
N LYS A 102 20.03 -0.92 -7.24
CA LYS A 102 18.61 -0.58 -7.07
C LYS A 102 18.20 -0.24 -5.62
N GLY A 103 18.58 -1.07 -4.65
CA GLY A 103 18.29 -0.83 -3.23
C GLY A 103 18.90 0.48 -2.70
N LYS A 104 20.16 0.76 -3.05
CA LYS A 104 20.82 2.03 -2.68
C LYS A 104 20.15 3.24 -3.35
N VAL A 105 19.80 3.12 -4.63
CA VAL A 105 19.10 4.18 -5.37
C VAL A 105 17.75 4.48 -4.74
N LEU A 106 16.98 3.44 -4.38
CA LEU A 106 15.71 3.57 -3.69
C LEU A 106 15.85 4.33 -2.37
N VAL A 107 16.80 3.92 -1.51
CA VAL A 107 17.04 4.56 -0.22
C VAL A 107 17.53 6.00 -0.37
N ALA A 108 18.40 6.27 -1.34
CA ALA A 108 18.89 7.62 -1.59
C ALA A 108 17.79 8.55 -2.12
N ALA A 109 16.94 8.07 -3.03
CA ALA A 109 15.79 8.80 -3.52
C ALA A 109 14.81 9.10 -2.39
N TRP A 110 14.49 8.09 -1.56
CA TRP A 110 13.62 8.24 -0.40
C TRP A 110 14.09 9.32 0.56
N LYS A 111 15.37 9.26 0.98
CA LYS A 111 15.95 10.23 1.92
C LYS A 111 15.87 11.67 1.41
N ARG A 112 16.07 11.89 0.11
CA ARG A 112 15.92 13.21 -0.51
C ARG A 112 14.48 13.67 -0.47
N SER A 113 13.55 12.83 -0.92
CA SER A 113 12.14 13.21 -1.01
C SER A 113 11.48 13.45 0.34
N VAL A 114 11.77 12.64 1.38
CA VAL A 114 11.15 12.84 2.70
C VAL A 114 11.66 14.09 3.43
N ALA A 115 12.86 14.58 3.10
CA ALA A 115 13.36 15.85 3.62
C ALA A 115 12.56 17.05 3.07
N GLU A 116 11.91 16.88 1.92
CA GLU A 116 11.11 17.90 1.25
C GLU A 116 9.61 17.81 1.62
N VAL A 117 9.18 16.71 2.27
CA VAL A 117 7.80 16.57 2.73
C VAL A 117 7.63 17.38 4.02
N PRO A 118 6.77 18.41 4.05
CA PRO A 118 6.56 19.20 5.26
C PRO A 118 5.99 18.32 6.37
N PRO A 119 6.38 18.55 7.64
CA PRO A 119 5.77 17.84 8.76
C PRO A 119 4.26 18.11 8.77
N ARG A 120 3.46 17.05 8.87
CA ARG A 120 2.01 17.19 9.05
C ARG A 120 1.75 17.69 10.48
N CYS A 121 1.09 18.84 10.59
CA CYS A 121 0.62 19.42 11.86
C CYS A 121 -0.49 18.57 12.49
#